data_AF-A0A6P4F6L1-F1
#
_entry.id   AF-A0A6P4F6L1-F1
#
_cell.length_a   1.000
_cell.length_b   1.000
_cell.length_c   1.000
_cell.angle_alpha   90.00
_cell.angle_beta   90.00
_cell.angle_gamma   90.00
#
_symmetry.space_group_name_H-M   'P 1'
#
loop_
_entity.id
_entity.type
_entity.pdbx_description
1 polymer ?
#
loop_
_entity_poly.entity_id
_entity_poly.type
_entity_poly.pdbx_seq_one_letter_code
_entity_poly.pdbx_strand_id
1 'polypeptide(L)'
;MLNLMRNCPKEAAHLRKELLIAARHIFATDLRQKFIPSIDNLFDEDLLIGKGITLDSIRPLAYSTLADLAHHVRQSLSLDVLIKAVNLFSKNVHDETLAVGIQTMSCKLLLNLVDCLRHHSEIEPQKSRAILSKLLKVFVKKFETIAKIQLPLIIHKCKGQSNFGAPTNTTGTVSLSLINVADLKDDQISNEQTKSYGTGSQWVNSVNVAEFRSLVKTLVGGVKTITWGFFNSKFQISETGLPQHEKLFSPEILCSYIDLVHYAMEALDIYTINVNPNQQRTSGLISRSKEEKEVLEHFSGI
;
A
#
# COMPACT_ATOMS: atom_id res chain seq x y z
N MET A 1 -16.91 -7.08 21.29
CA MET A 1 -15.59 -6.97 20.63
C MET A 1 -14.96 -5.59 20.81
N LEU A 2 -15.54 -4.49 20.29
CA LEU A 2 -14.95 -3.14 20.40
C LEU A 2 -14.62 -2.74 21.85
N ASN A 3 -15.54 -3.00 22.79
CA ASN A 3 -15.28 -2.76 24.22
C ASN A 3 -14.12 -3.58 24.79
N LEU A 4 -13.91 -4.81 24.29
CA LEU A 4 -12.77 -5.64 24.72
C LEU A 4 -11.45 -5.06 24.19
N MET A 5 -11.43 -4.57 22.94
CA MET A 5 -10.25 -3.90 22.41
C MET A 5 -9.94 -2.59 23.15
N ARG A 6 -10.97 -1.81 23.49
CA ARG A 6 -10.85 -0.57 24.28
C ARG A 6 -10.29 -0.81 25.68
N ASN A 7 -10.75 -1.87 26.33
CA ASN A 7 -10.37 -2.18 27.71
C ASN A 7 -9.12 -3.07 27.82
N CYS A 8 -8.57 -3.53 26.68
CA CYS A 8 -7.37 -4.36 26.68
C CYS A 8 -6.16 -3.51 27.13
N PRO A 9 -5.44 -3.91 28.20
CA PRO A 9 -4.29 -3.15 28.70
C PRO A 9 -3.20 -3.02 27.62
N LYS A 10 -2.42 -1.95 27.68
CA LYS A 10 -1.44 -1.63 26.62
C LYS A 10 -0.28 -2.63 26.62
N GLU A 11 0.02 -3.18 27.78
CA GLU A 11 1.10 -4.11 28.08
C GLU A 11 0.79 -5.53 27.59
N ALA A 12 -0.50 -5.88 27.40
CA ALA A 12 -0.93 -7.21 26.99
C ALA A 12 -0.98 -7.36 25.45
N ALA A 13 0.17 -7.17 24.79
CA ALA A 13 0.29 -7.28 23.33
C ALA A 13 -0.20 -8.62 22.77
N HIS A 14 0.06 -9.72 23.48
CA HIS A 14 -0.39 -11.05 23.08
C HIS A 14 -1.92 -11.17 23.07
N LEU A 15 -2.60 -10.68 24.11
CA LEU A 15 -4.06 -10.70 24.17
C LEU A 15 -4.67 -9.87 23.04
N ARG A 16 -4.09 -8.70 22.74
CA ARG A 16 -4.55 -7.86 21.62
C ARG A 16 -4.39 -8.57 20.27
N LYS A 17 -3.29 -9.31 20.07
CA LYS A 17 -3.10 -10.15 18.89
C LYS A 17 -4.22 -11.19 18.75
N GLU A 18 -4.52 -11.95 19.80
CA GLU A 18 -5.59 -12.96 19.77
C GLU A 18 -6.97 -12.34 19.51
N LEU A 19 -7.26 -11.17 20.11
CA LEU A 19 -8.48 -10.42 19.83
C LEU A 19 -8.58 -9.99 18.36
N LEU A 20 -7.47 -9.58 17.74
CA LEU A 20 -7.42 -9.23 16.32
C LEU A 20 -7.64 -10.45 15.42
N ILE A 21 -7.06 -11.61 15.77
CA ILE A 21 -7.29 -12.87 15.04
C ILE A 21 -8.78 -13.24 15.11
N ALA A 22 -9.37 -13.19 16.31
CA ALA A 22 -10.80 -13.45 16.48
C ALA A 22 -11.66 -12.45 15.70
N ALA A 23 -11.32 -11.16 15.72
CA ALA A 23 -11.99 -10.14 14.94
C ALA A 23 -11.93 -10.43 13.43
N ARG A 24 -10.76 -10.87 12.92
CA ARG A 24 -10.58 -11.26 11.53
C ARG A 24 -11.52 -12.40 11.12
N HIS A 25 -11.63 -13.44 11.95
CA HIS A 25 -12.56 -14.54 11.68
C HIS A 25 -14.02 -14.06 11.67
N ILE A 26 -14.41 -13.17 12.60
CA ILE A 26 -15.75 -12.58 12.62
C ILE A 26 -16.01 -11.77 11.33
N PHE A 27 -15.05 -10.94 10.90
CA PHE A 27 -15.17 -10.12 9.70
C PHE A 27 -15.19 -10.93 8.39
N ALA A 28 -14.63 -12.14 8.39
CA ALA A 28 -14.71 -13.05 7.26
C ALA A 28 -16.15 -13.62 7.06
N THR A 29 -17.01 -13.54 8.07
CA THR A 29 -18.42 -13.98 7.97
C THR A 29 -19.34 -12.83 7.58
N ASP A 30 -20.62 -13.14 7.34
CA ASP A 30 -21.66 -12.13 7.05
C ASP A 30 -22.02 -11.23 8.25
N LEU A 31 -21.52 -11.58 9.45
CA LEU A 31 -21.66 -10.72 10.64
C LEU A 31 -20.96 -9.37 10.47
N ARG A 32 -20.02 -9.23 9.52
CA ARG A 32 -19.34 -7.96 9.18
C ARG A 32 -20.33 -6.81 8.94
N GLN A 33 -21.49 -7.08 8.36
CA GLN A 33 -22.51 -6.07 8.07
C GLN A 33 -23.05 -5.40 9.35
N LYS A 34 -23.11 -6.14 10.46
CA LYS A 34 -23.57 -5.61 11.75
C LYS A 34 -22.60 -4.60 12.38
N PHE A 35 -21.36 -4.53 11.90
CA PHE A 35 -20.35 -3.59 12.40
C PHE A 35 -20.37 -2.25 11.69
N ILE A 36 -21.08 -2.11 10.55
CA ILE A 36 -21.14 -0.87 9.77
C ILE A 36 -21.52 0.37 10.62
N PRO A 37 -22.52 0.31 11.53
CA PRO A 37 -22.89 1.48 12.33
C PRO A 37 -21.80 1.99 13.27
N SER A 38 -20.80 1.16 13.61
CA SER A 38 -19.72 1.50 14.56
C SER A 38 -18.33 1.26 13.97
N ILE A 39 -18.23 1.11 12.64
CA ILE A 39 -16.99 0.79 11.93
C ILE A 39 -16.00 1.97 11.96
N ASP A 40 -16.50 3.17 12.19
CA ASP A 40 -15.70 4.37 12.30
C ASP A 40 -14.68 4.30 13.45
N ASN A 41 -15.01 3.57 14.52
CA ASN A 41 -14.11 3.25 15.63
C ASN A 41 -13.03 2.25 15.23
N LEU A 42 -13.31 1.34 14.29
CA LEU A 42 -12.32 0.35 13.82
C LEU A 42 -11.19 0.99 13.01
N PHE A 43 -11.46 2.13 12.36
CA PHE A 43 -10.43 2.91 11.66
C PHE A 43 -9.60 3.80 12.60
N ASP A 44 -9.86 3.77 13.91
CA ASP A 44 -9.00 4.39 14.90
C ASP A 44 -7.83 3.45 15.25
N GLU A 45 -6.64 3.85 14.81
CA GLU A 45 -5.39 3.13 15.02
C GLU A 45 -5.04 2.99 16.51
N ASP A 46 -5.32 4.01 17.31
CA ASP A 46 -5.06 4.01 18.75
C ASP A 46 -5.97 3.01 19.47
N LEU A 47 -7.20 2.83 18.99
CA LEU A 47 -8.14 1.85 19.54
C LEU A 47 -7.78 0.42 19.14
N LEU A 48 -7.43 0.22 17.87
CA LEU A 48 -7.23 -1.12 17.30
C LEU A 48 -5.87 -1.72 17.66
N ILE A 49 -4.81 -0.93 17.54
CA ILE A 49 -3.42 -1.35 17.74
C ILE A 49 -2.96 -1.00 19.15
N GLY A 50 -3.31 0.20 19.62
CA GLY A 50 -2.81 0.74 20.89
C GLY A 50 -1.42 1.36 20.78
N LYS A 51 -0.93 1.93 21.89
CA LYS A 51 0.39 2.59 21.98
C LYS A 51 1.37 1.69 22.74
N GLY A 52 2.49 1.34 22.11
CA GLY A 52 3.57 0.56 22.74
C GLY A 52 4.49 -0.12 21.73
N ILE A 53 5.80 -0.20 22.02
CA ILE A 53 6.83 -0.76 21.13
C ILE A 53 6.58 -2.25 20.84
N THR A 54 6.06 -3.00 21.82
CA THR A 54 5.72 -4.43 21.66
C THR A 54 4.55 -4.68 20.71
N LEU A 55 3.87 -3.63 20.24
CA LEU A 55 2.73 -3.72 19.34
C LEU A 55 3.13 -3.53 17.87
N ASP A 56 4.39 -3.19 17.58
CA ASP A 56 4.87 -3.08 16.19
C ASP A 56 4.70 -4.39 15.42
N SER A 57 4.83 -5.53 16.10
CA SER A 57 4.62 -6.86 15.51
C SER A 57 3.16 -7.16 15.14
N ILE A 58 2.17 -6.47 15.72
CA ILE A 58 0.75 -6.69 15.41
C ILE A 58 0.24 -5.80 14.28
N ARG A 59 0.98 -4.75 13.89
CA ARG A 59 0.58 -3.78 12.85
C ARG A 59 0.24 -4.45 11.51
N PRO A 60 1.04 -5.40 10.97
CA PRO A 60 0.72 -6.07 9.71
C PRO A 60 -0.61 -6.84 9.75
N LEU A 61 -0.88 -7.55 10.86
CA LEU A 61 -2.14 -8.27 11.07
C LEU A 61 -3.33 -7.31 11.19
N ALA A 62 -3.17 -6.22 11.95
CA ALA A 62 -4.23 -5.23 12.13
C ALA A 62 -4.61 -4.55 10.81
N TYR A 63 -3.63 -4.06 10.04
CA TYR A 63 -3.90 -3.38 8.78
C TYR A 63 -4.43 -4.31 7.69
N SER A 64 -3.94 -5.54 7.59
CA SER A 64 -4.51 -6.52 6.65
C SER A 64 -5.96 -6.87 7.02
N THR A 65 -6.25 -7.10 8.30
CA THR A 65 -7.61 -7.36 8.78
C THR A 65 -8.56 -6.19 8.51
N LEU A 66 -8.11 -4.95 8.76
CA LEU A 66 -8.89 -3.76 8.43
C LEU A 66 -9.09 -3.56 6.94
N ALA A 67 -8.05 -3.85 6.13
CA ALA A 67 -8.13 -3.68 4.70
C ALA A 67 -9.13 -4.66 4.09
N ASP A 68 -9.11 -5.92 4.54
CA ASP A 68 -10.08 -6.92 4.14
C ASP A 68 -11.50 -6.47 4.51
N LEU A 69 -11.73 -6.02 5.75
CA LEU A 69 -13.04 -5.50 6.16
C LEU A 69 -13.48 -4.32 5.30
N ALA A 70 -12.63 -3.29 5.18
CA ALA A 70 -12.91 -2.08 4.41
C ALA A 70 -13.23 -2.40 2.95
N HIS A 71 -12.49 -3.33 2.33
CA HIS A 71 -12.76 -3.78 0.99
C HIS A 71 -14.14 -4.43 0.87
N HIS A 72 -14.51 -5.32 1.79
CA HIS A 72 -15.79 -6.04 1.74
C HIS A 72 -17.01 -5.14 1.97
N VAL A 73 -16.89 -4.13 2.86
CA VAL A 73 -18.01 -3.25 3.20
C VAL A 73 -18.02 -1.92 2.44
N ARG A 74 -17.05 -1.69 1.53
CA ARG A 74 -16.78 -0.40 0.87
C ARG A 74 -18.01 0.31 0.29
N GLN A 75 -18.95 -0.45 -0.28
CA GLN A 75 -20.16 0.09 -0.91
C GLN A 75 -21.18 0.64 0.10
N SER A 76 -21.12 0.17 1.35
CA SER A 76 -22.03 0.55 2.43
C SER A 76 -21.43 1.61 3.36
N LEU A 77 -20.21 2.08 3.08
CA LEU A 77 -19.54 3.09 3.88
C LEU A 77 -20.08 4.50 3.56
N SER A 78 -20.35 5.26 4.62
CA SER A 78 -20.61 6.70 4.49
C SER A 78 -19.32 7.45 4.10
N LEU A 79 -19.48 8.66 3.56
CA LEU A 79 -18.34 9.47 3.13
C LEU A 79 -17.38 9.82 4.28
N ASP A 80 -17.90 10.08 5.48
CA ASP A 80 -17.07 10.38 6.66
C ASP A 80 -16.21 9.19 7.09
N VAL A 81 -16.76 7.97 7.01
CA VAL A 81 -16.02 6.75 7.30
C VAL A 81 -14.98 6.47 6.21
N LEU A 82 -15.32 6.71 4.94
CA LEU A 82 -14.36 6.62 3.83
C LEU A 82 -13.17 7.56 4.04
N ILE A 83 -13.41 8.79 4.52
CA ILE A 83 -12.33 9.74 4.84
C ILE A 83 -11.41 9.16 5.91
N LYS A 84 -11.96 8.58 6.99
CA LYS A 84 -11.15 7.94 8.06
C LYS A 84 -10.31 6.80 7.49
N ALA A 85 -10.91 5.93 6.68
CA ALA A 85 -10.20 4.82 6.03
C ALA A 85 -9.08 5.33 5.11
N VAL A 86 -9.39 6.30 4.22
CA VAL A 86 -8.40 6.91 3.32
C VAL A 86 -7.25 7.52 4.11
N ASN A 87 -7.52 8.23 5.20
CA ASN A 87 -6.48 8.83 6.04
C ASN A 87 -5.57 7.77 6.67
N LEU A 88 -6.15 6.71 7.25
CA LEU A 88 -5.40 5.62 7.87
C LEU A 88 -4.48 4.94 6.85
N PHE A 89 -5.03 4.49 5.72
CA PHE A 89 -4.24 3.77 4.72
C PHE A 89 -3.26 4.68 3.97
N SER A 90 -3.53 5.98 3.88
CA SER A 90 -2.55 6.96 3.37
C SER A 90 -1.33 7.08 4.30
N LYS A 91 -1.52 7.05 5.63
CA LYS A 91 -0.40 6.99 6.57
C LYS A 91 0.43 5.72 6.36
N ASN A 92 -0.23 4.57 6.21
CA ASN A 92 0.45 3.30 5.98
C ASN A 92 1.30 3.30 4.71
N VAL A 93 0.87 3.96 3.64
CA VAL A 93 1.64 4.07 2.38
C VAL A 93 2.99 4.76 2.60
N HIS A 94 3.04 5.75 3.49
CA HIS A 94 4.25 6.54 3.78
C HIS A 94 5.02 6.06 5.00
N ASP A 95 4.54 5.05 5.71
CA ASP A 95 5.24 4.53 6.89
C ASP A 95 6.34 3.55 6.47
N GLU A 96 7.58 4.05 6.52
CA GLU A 96 8.79 3.28 6.19
C GLU A 96 9.16 2.23 7.25
N THR A 97 8.48 2.21 8.42
CA THR A 97 8.60 1.12 9.40
C THR A 97 7.80 -0.11 9.02
N LEU A 98 6.86 0.02 8.07
CA LEU A 98 6.08 -1.09 7.54
C LEU A 98 6.77 -1.71 6.33
N ALA A 99 6.61 -3.04 6.18
CA ALA A 99 7.08 -3.75 5.01
C ALA A 99 6.44 -3.20 3.72
N VAL A 100 7.20 -3.21 2.62
CA VAL A 100 6.77 -2.74 1.29
C VAL A 100 5.48 -3.44 0.83
N GLY A 101 5.30 -4.72 1.17
CA GLY A 101 4.06 -5.46 0.92
C GLY A 101 2.81 -4.84 1.57
N ILE A 102 2.92 -4.34 2.81
CA ILE A 102 1.81 -3.67 3.52
C ILE A 102 1.52 -2.29 2.91
N GLN A 103 2.56 -1.56 2.52
CA GLN A 103 2.40 -0.30 1.79
C GLN A 103 1.69 -0.53 0.46
N THR A 104 2.09 -1.57 -0.29
CA THR A 104 1.47 -1.96 -1.57
C THR A 104 0.01 -2.37 -1.40
N MET A 105 -0.30 -3.17 -0.37
CA MET A 105 -1.68 -3.53 -0.03
C MET A 105 -2.52 -2.28 0.27
N SER A 106 -1.97 -1.33 1.03
CA SER A 106 -2.65 -0.07 1.35
C SER A 106 -2.95 0.74 0.08
N CYS A 107 -2.01 0.83 -0.87
CA CYS A 107 -2.24 1.44 -2.18
C CYS A 107 -3.40 0.76 -2.94
N LYS A 108 -3.43 -0.59 -2.97
CA LYS A 108 -4.51 -1.36 -3.62
C LYS A 108 -5.87 -1.11 -2.99
N LEU A 109 -5.94 -0.97 -1.68
CA LEU A 109 -7.20 -0.64 -1.01
C LEU A 109 -7.65 0.78 -1.36
N LEU A 110 -6.76 1.78 -1.26
CA LEU A 110 -7.08 3.16 -1.61
C LEU A 110 -7.63 3.27 -3.03
N LEU A 111 -7.05 2.50 -3.97
CA LEU A 111 -7.55 2.32 -5.33
C LEU A 111 -9.00 1.84 -5.38
N ASN A 112 -9.33 0.79 -4.64
CA ASN A 112 -10.70 0.26 -4.58
C ASN A 112 -11.70 1.26 -3.97
N LEU A 113 -11.24 2.20 -3.13
CA LEU A 113 -12.09 3.23 -2.55
C LEU A 113 -12.36 4.40 -3.52
N VAL A 114 -11.56 4.58 -4.57
CA VAL A 114 -11.79 5.61 -5.59
C VAL A 114 -13.16 5.42 -6.26
N ASP A 115 -13.54 4.18 -6.55
CA ASP A 115 -14.87 3.89 -7.10
C ASP A 115 -15.99 4.29 -6.14
N CYS A 116 -15.83 4.05 -4.84
CA CYS A 116 -16.80 4.48 -3.84
C CYS A 116 -16.92 6.02 -3.79
N LEU A 117 -15.79 6.73 -3.85
CA LEU A 117 -15.77 8.20 -3.90
C LEU A 117 -16.48 8.74 -5.14
N ARG A 118 -16.37 8.06 -6.28
CA ARG A 118 -17.09 8.42 -7.51
C ARG A 118 -18.60 8.36 -7.31
N HIS A 119 -19.12 7.31 -6.69
CA HIS A 119 -20.56 7.20 -6.39
C HIS A 119 -21.01 8.30 -5.41
N HIS A 120 -20.24 8.55 -4.35
CA HIS A 120 -20.53 9.62 -3.39
C HIS A 120 -20.43 11.02 -4.01
N SER A 121 -19.72 11.20 -5.13
CA SER A 121 -19.62 12.48 -5.84
C SER A 121 -20.96 12.98 -6.40
N GLU A 122 -21.95 12.10 -6.57
CA GLU A 122 -23.31 12.50 -7.01
C GLU A 122 -24.07 13.25 -5.91
N ILE A 123 -23.71 13.03 -4.64
CA ILE A 123 -24.36 13.62 -3.47
C ILE A 123 -23.52 14.77 -2.92
N GLU A 124 -22.22 14.53 -2.66
CA GLU A 124 -21.29 15.51 -2.09
C GLU A 124 -20.08 15.73 -3.00
N PRO A 125 -20.26 16.37 -4.18
CA PRO A 125 -19.22 16.47 -5.20
C PRO A 125 -17.92 17.13 -4.72
N GLN A 126 -18.02 18.23 -3.97
CA GLN A 126 -16.84 18.97 -3.51
C GLN A 126 -16.01 18.17 -2.50
N LYS A 127 -16.67 17.45 -1.59
CA LYS A 127 -16.01 16.64 -0.57
C LYS A 127 -15.33 15.42 -1.20
N SER A 128 -16.01 14.71 -2.12
CA SER A 128 -15.40 13.63 -2.90
C SER A 128 -14.21 14.10 -3.74
N ARG A 129 -14.31 15.28 -4.38
CA ARG A 129 -13.20 15.87 -5.15
C ARG A 129 -11.99 16.16 -4.28
N ALA A 130 -12.20 16.73 -3.10
CA ALA A 130 -11.12 17.03 -2.16
C ALA A 130 -10.38 15.76 -1.72
N ILE A 131 -11.11 14.66 -1.51
CA ILE A 131 -10.51 13.37 -1.14
C ILE A 131 -9.72 12.77 -2.31
N LEU A 132 -10.24 12.83 -3.53
CA LEU A 132 -9.51 12.36 -4.72
C LEU A 132 -8.23 13.18 -4.96
N SER A 133 -8.26 14.50 -4.73
CA SER A 133 -7.07 15.35 -4.80
C SER A 133 -6.06 14.98 -3.72
N LYS A 134 -6.52 14.69 -2.50
CA LYS A 134 -5.67 14.19 -1.43
C LYS A 134 -5.02 12.85 -1.79
N LEU A 135 -5.78 11.90 -2.35
CA LEU A 135 -5.25 10.60 -2.80
C LEU A 135 -4.16 10.76 -3.87
N LEU A 136 -4.39 11.65 -4.85
CA LEU A 136 -3.37 11.96 -5.85
C LEU A 136 -2.08 12.46 -5.19
N LYS A 137 -2.16 13.43 -4.28
CA LYS A 137 -1.01 13.97 -3.55
C LYS A 137 -0.27 12.89 -2.74
N VAL A 138 -1.00 11.97 -2.11
CA VAL A 138 -0.42 10.82 -1.37
C VAL A 138 0.40 9.93 -2.31
N PHE A 139 -0.13 9.56 -3.48
CA PHE A 139 0.62 8.72 -4.42
C PHE A 139 1.81 9.44 -5.04
N VAL A 140 1.67 10.72 -5.41
CA VAL A 140 2.78 11.54 -5.90
C VAL A 140 3.90 11.64 -4.87
N LYS A 141 3.57 11.87 -3.60
CA LYS A 141 4.57 11.92 -2.53
C LYS A 141 5.25 10.57 -2.32
N LYS A 142 4.55 9.46 -2.58
CA LYS A 142 5.16 8.12 -2.50
C LYS A 142 6.12 7.89 -3.66
N PHE A 143 5.77 8.31 -4.88
CA PHE A 143 6.71 8.32 -6.01
C PHE A 143 7.96 9.14 -5.68
N GLU A 144 7.81 10.33 -5.12
CA GLU A 144 8.95 11.16 -4.69
C GLU A 144 9.85 10.42 -3.68
N THR A 145 9.25 9.77 -2.69
CA THR A 145 9.98 9.00 -1.67
C THR A 145 10.76 7.85 -2.32
N ILE A 146 10.13 7.15 -3.28
CA ILE A 146 10.78 6.07 -4.02
C ILE A 146 11.93 6.62 -4.85
N ALA A 147 11.72 7.70 -5.61
CA ALA A 147 12.72 8.30 -6.50
C ALA A 147 13.92 8.88 -5.74
N LYS A 148 13.69 9.67 -4.68
CA LYS A 148 14.75 10.41 -3.99
C LYS A 148 15.46 9.62 -2.90
N ILE A 149 14.77 8.69 -2.24
CA ILE A 149 15.30 8.01 -1.06
C ILE A 149 15.54 6.54 -1.38
N GLN A 150 14.50 5.80 -1.77
CA GLN A 150 14.62 4.34 -1.91
C GLN A 150 15.53 3.96 -3.07
N LEU A 151 15.27 4.50 -4.28
CA LEU A 151 15.98 4.13 -5.50
C LEU A 151 17.51 4.31 -5.40
N PRO A 152 18.06 5.44 -4.89
CA PRO A 152 19.50 5.57 -4.64
C PRO A 152 20.06 4.51 -3.68
N LEU A 153 19.31 4.18 -2.61
CA LEU A 153 19.70 3.13 -1.66
C LEU A 153 19.74 1.74 -2.31
N ILE A 154 18.76 1.44 -3.18
CA ILE A 154 18.72 0.19 -3.95
C ILE A 154 19.94 0.09 -4.86
N ILE A 155 20.19 1.14 -5.65
CA ILE A 155 21.30 1.18 -6.62
C ILE A 155 22.65 1.03 -5.90
N HIS A 156 22.84 1.72 -4.78
CA HIS A 156 24.07 1.63 -3.99
C HIS A 156 24.32 0.20 -3.48
N LYS A 157 23.28 -0.48 -2.95
CA LYS A 157 23.40 -1.88 -2.51
C LYS A 157 23.69 -2.84 -3.66
N CYS A 158 23.05 -2.67 -4.82
CA CYS A 158 23.29 -3.52 -5.99
C CYS A 158 24.72 -3.37 -6.53
N LYS A 159 25.30 -2.16 -6.50
CA LYS A 159 26.71 -1.91 -6.88
C LYS A 159 27.71 -2.41 -5.83
N GLY A 160 27.35 -2.42 -4.55
CA GLY A 160 28.22 -2.94 -3.48
C GLY A 160 28.31 -4.46 -3.44
N GLN A 161 27.31 -5.18 -3.98
CA GLN A 161 27.27 -6.64 -3.99
C GLN A 161 28.11 -7.28 -5.12
N SER A 162 28.56 -6.51 -6.12
CA SER A 162 29.33 -7.03 -7.26
C SER A 162 30.82 -7.26 -6.98
N ASN A 163 31.28 -7.22 -5.71
CA ASN A 163 32.71 -7.31 -5.35
C ASN A 163 33.10 -8.45 -4.40
N PHE A 164 32.23 -9.42 -4.12
CA PHE A 164 32.63 -10.65 -3.42
C PHE A 164 32.65 -11.84 -4.38
N GLY A 165 33.84 -12.11 -4.91
CA GLY A 165 34.16 -13.40 -5.52
C GLY A 165 34.12 -14.50 -4.46
N ALA A 166 33.63 -15.67 -4.88
CA ALA A 166 33.54 -16.88 -4.06
C ALA A 166 34.91 -17.30 -3.49
N PRO A 167 34.89 -18.13 -2.43
CA PRO A 167 35.30 -19.51 -2.69
C PRO A 167 34.32 -20.56 -2.17
N THR A 168 34.48 -21.71 -2.80
CA THR A 168 33.78 -22.99 -2.77
C THR A 168 33.66 -23.71 -1.42
N ASN A 169 32.56 -24.47 -1.33
CA ASN A 169 32.43 -25.86 -0.84
C ASN A 169 31.58 -26.17 0.42
N THR A 170 30.74 -27.19 0.21
CA THR A 170 30.20 -28.23 1.12
C THR A 170 28.84 -28.03 1.80
N THR A 171 27.83 -28.66 1.18
CA THR A 171 26.78 -29.55 1.75
C THR A 171 26.00 -29.12 2.99
N GLY A 172 24.69 -28.94 2.81
CA GLY A 172 23.71 -28.89 3.89
C GLY A 172 22.30 -28.57 3.37
N THR A 173 21.61 -29.60 2.90
CA THR A 173 20.21 -29.58 2.43
C THR A 173 19.28 -29.09 3.54
N VAL A 174 18.61 -27.93 3.34
CA VAL A 174 17.26 -27.68 3.88
C VAL A 174 16.51 -26.77 2.90
N SER A 175 15.47 -27.32 2.29
CA SER A 175 14.48 -26.58 1.51
C SER A 175 13.47 -25.94 2.46
N LEU A 176 13.19 -24.64 2.34
CA LEU A 176 11.96 -24.05 2.88
C LEU A 176 11.26 -23.20 1.81
N SER A 177 9.98 -23.49 1.71
CA SER A 177 9.00 -23.26 0.66
C SER A 177 8.67 -21.79 0.37
N LEU A 178 8.45 -21.49 -0.91
CA LEU A 178 7.65 -20.34 -1.36
C LEU A 178 6.26 -20.40 -0.72
N ILE A 179 5.82 -19.31 -0.10
CA ILE A 179 4.39 -19.09 0.17
C ILE A 179 3.82 -18.35 -1.05
N ASN A 180 3.18 -19.14 -1.91
CA ASN A 180 2.32 -18.67 -2.98
C ASN A 180 0.94 -18.36 -2.38
N VAL A 181 0.43 -17.15 -2.59
CA VAL A 181 -0.89 -16.75 -2.09
C VAL A 181 -1.97 -17.35 -2.99
N ALA A 182 -2.58 -18.44 -2.57
CA ALA A 182 -3.93 -18.85 -2.98
C ALA A 182 -4.57 -19.82 -1.98
N ASP A 183 -5.86 -19.56 -1.73
CA ASP A 183 -6.90 -20.39 -1.13
C ASP A 183 -7.00 -20.60 0.39
N LEU A 184 -8.24 -20.36 0.84
CA LEU A 184 -8.78 -20.52 2.18
C LEU A 184 -9.09 -22.00 2.44
N LYS A 185 -8.56 -22.57 3.53
CA LYS A 185 -9.25 -23.55 4.40
C LYS A 185 -8.47 -23.83 5.69
N ASP A 186 -9.25 -24.27 6.67
CA ASP A 186 -9.09 -24.20 8.12
C ASP A 186 -8.13 -25.24 8.76
N ASP A 187 -7.76 -24.93 10.01
CA ASP A 187 -7.25 -25.79 11.10
C ASP A 187 -5.93 -26.59 10.96
N GLN A 188 -4.89 -26.15 11.69
CA GLN A 188 -4.38 -26.84 12.89
C GLN A 188 -3.20 -26.06 13.54
N ILE A 189 -3.40 -25.68 14.79
CA ILE A 189 -2.42 -25.02 15.66
C ILE A 189 -1.53 -26.09 16.31
N SER A 190 -0.21 -25.94 16.19
CA SER A 190 0.73 -26.53 17.14
C SER A 190 1.95 -25.63 17.37
N ASN A 191 2.29 -25.61 18.65
CA ASN A 191 3.09 -24.68 19.41
C ASN A 191 4.58 -25.03 19.32
N GLU A 192 5.47 -24.06 19.11
CA GLU A 192 6.82 -24.13 19.68
C GLU A 192 7.42 -22.73 19.89
N GLN A 193 7.84 -22.50 21.14
CA GLN A 193 8.42 -21.26 21.66
C GLN A 193 9.96 -21.30 21.62
N THR A 194 10.54 -20.10 21.67
CA THR A 194 11.76 -19.71 22.43
C THR A 194 13.17 -20.09 21.91
N LYS A 195 13.88 -19.11 21.33
CA LYS A 195 14.99 -18.32 21.96
C LYS A 195 15.95 -17.75 20.90
N SER A 196 16.19 -16.44 20.94
CA SER A 196 17.55 -15.89 21.07
C SER A 196 17.48 -14.36 21.23
N TYR A 197 18.00 -13.88 22.36
CA TYR A 197 18.27 -12.47 22.62
C TYR A 197 19.50 -12.05 21.80
N GLY A 198 19.38 -10.99 21.02
CA GLY A 198 20.47 -10.37 20.28
C GLY A 198 20.22 -8.88 20.07
N THR A 199 20.96 -8.06 20.80
CA THR A 199 21.07 -6.61 20.69
C THR A 199 21.56 -6.20 19.30
N GLY A 200 20.93 -5.18 18.69
CA GLY A 200 21.52 -4.41 17.58
C GLY A 200 20.88 -4.59 16.19
N SER A 201 19.95 -3.68 15.86
CA SER A 201 19.78 -3.09 14.51
C SER A 201 19.74 -3.99 13.25
N GLN A 202 19.11 -5.16 13.27
CA GLN A 202 18.89 -5.97 12.06
C GLN A 202 17.65 -5.57 11.22
N TRP A 203 17.12 -4.36 11.39
CA TRP A 203 16.00 -3.80 10.60
C TRP A 203 16.44 -3.18 9.28
N VAL A 204 17.50 -3.71 8.68
CA VAL A 204 17.96 -3.23 7.38
C VAL A 204 17.23 -4.03 6.31
N ASN A 205 16.06 -3.53 5.89
CA ASN A 205 15.30 -3.93 4.71
C ASN A 205 16.21 -4.67 3.70
N SER A 206 16.01 -5.99 3.56
CA SER A 206 16.49 -6.70 2.38
C SER A 206 15.75 -6.06 1.21
N VAL A 207 16.44 -5.19 0.49
CA VAL A 207 15.84 -4.40 -0.58
C VAL A 207 15.41 -5.37 -1.68
N ASN A 208 14.13 -5.75 -1.66
CA ASN A 208 13.58 -6.61 -2.68
C ASN A 208 13.11 -5.74 -3.84
N VAL A 209 13.96 -5.64 -4.87
CA VAL A 209 13.69 -4.87 -6.09
C VAL A 209 12.34 -5.26 -6.70
N ALA A 210 11.93 -6.54 -6.60
CA ALA A 210 10.65 -7.00 -7.12
C ALA A 210 9.45 -6.42 -6.34
N GLU A 211 9.56 -6.25 -5.03
CA GLU A 211 8.49 -5.62 -4.23
C GLU A 211 8.35 -4.14 -4.57
N PHE A 212 9.46 -3.42 -4.76
CA PHE A 212 9.42 -2.02 -5.19
C PHE A 212 8.88 -1.86 -6.60
N ARG A 213 9.18 -2.78 -7.53
CA ARG A 213 8.52 -2.81 -8.85
C ARG A 213 7.01 -3.00 -8.74
N SER A 214 6.57 -3.96 -7.92
CA SER A 214 5.14 -4.17 -7.66
C SER A 214 4.46 -2.94 -7.06
N LEU A 215 5.15 -2.24 -6.17
CA LEU A 215 4.69 -0.97 -5.57
C LEU A 215 4.63 0.17 -6.59
N VAL A 216 5.58 0.28 -7.51
CA VAL A 216 5.55 1.29 -8.58
C VAL A 216 4.40 1.00 -9.56
N LYS A 217 4.24 -0.26 -10.00
CA LYS A 217 3.13 -0.70 -10.87
C LYS A 217 1.75 -0.42 -10.27
N THR A 218 1.50 -0.99 -9.09
CA THR A 218 0.98 -0.26 -7.93
C THR A 218 0.38 1.14 -8.14
N LEU A 219 1.25 2.10 -7.85
CA LEU A 219 0.99 3.53 -7.87
C LEU A 219 0.64 4.06 -9.26
N VAL A 220 1.21 3.52 -10.35
CA VAL A 220 0.86 3.94 -11.72
C VAL A 220 -0.60 3.62 -12.04
N GLY A 221 -1.03 2.37 -11.78
CA GLY A 221 -2.45 2.00 -11.86
C GLY A 221 -3.29 2.83 -10.89
N GLY A 222 -2.74 3.09 -9.71
CA GLY A 222 -3.15 4.06 -8.70
C GLY A 222 -3.68 5.37 -9.27
N VAL A 223 -2.74 6.10 -9.85
CA VAL A 223 -2.94 7.44 -10.39
C VAL A 223 -3.86 7.39 -11.59
N LYS A 224 -3.73 6.40 -12.48
CA LYS A 224 -4.64 6.24 -13.63
C LYS A 224 -6.10 6.16 -13.18
N THR A 225 -6.40 5.35 -12.17
CA THR A 225 -7.75 5.22 -11.63
C THR A 225 -8.24 6.51 -10.98
N ILE A 226 -7.38 7.23 -10.26
CA ILE A 226 -7.73 8.54 -9.67
C ILE A 226 -8.02 9.58 -10.75
N THR A 227 -7.15 9.69 -11.77
CA THR A 227 -7.33 10.57 -12.92
C THR A 227 -8.66 10.30 -13.61
N TRP A 228 -8.96 9.03 -13.90
CA TRP A 228 -10.24 8.62 -14.48
C TRP A 228 -11.42 8.94 -13.54
N GLY A 229 -11.23 8.75 -12.23
CA GLY A 229 -12.18 9.16 -11.20
C GLY A 229 -12.48 10.66 -11.23
N PHE A 230 -11.50 11.51 -11.56
CA PHE A 230 -11.74 12.93 -11.72
C PHE A 230 -12.62 13.26 -12.93
N PHE A 231 -12.36 12.61 -14.07
CA PHE A 231 -13.11 12.85 -15.31
C PHE A 231 -14.56 12.36 -15.23
N ASN A 232 -14.80 11.27 -14.50
CA ASN A 232 -16.11 10.61 -14.45
C ASN A 232 -16.95 10.94 -13.22
N SER A 233 -16.45 11.79 -12.33
CA SER A 233 -17.22 12.28 -11.18
C SER A 233 -17.98 13.56 -11.56
N LYS A 234 -19.22 13.69 -11.09
CA LYS A 234 -20.07 14.85 -11.35
C LYS A 234 -19.72 16.01 -10.42
N PHE A 235 -18.52 16.59 -10.54
CA PHE A 235 -18.09 17.69 -9.65
C PHE A 235 -18.75 19.06 -9.91
N GLN A 236 -19.79 19.13 -10.74
CA GLN A 236 -20.42 20.39 -11.09
C GLN A 236 -21.45 20.81 -10.04
N ILE A 237 -21.20 21.97 -9.43
CA ILE A 237 -22.26 22.85 -8.94
C ILE A 237 -21.93 24.28 -9.43
N SER A 238 -22.91 24.87 -10.12
CA SER A 238 -23.11 26.29 -10.51
C SER A 238 -22.26 26.94 -11.64
N GLU A 239 -23.00 27.30 -12.71
CA GLU A 239 -22.95 28.48 -13.58
C GLU A 239 -21.58 29.03 -14.01
N THR A 240 -21.24 28.80 -15.28
CA THR A 240 -20.62 29.73 -16.26
C THR A 240 -19.95 28.90 -17.36
N GLY A 241 -20.30 29.20 -18.62
CA GLY A 241 -19.98 28.45 -19.83
C GLY A 241 -18.52 28.52 -20.28
N LEU A 242 -17.59 28.12 -19.40
CA LEU A 242 -16.20 27.82 -19.76
C LEU A 242 -16.06 26.34 -20.11
N PRO A 243 -15.14 25.98 -21.03
CA PRO A 243 -14.96 24.61 -21.47
C PRO A 243 -14.65 23.67 -20.28
N GLN A 244 -15.29 22.50 -20.31
CA GLN A 244 -15.38 21.52 -19.22
C GLN A 244 -14.02 21.07 -18.65
N HIS A 245 -12.94 21.23 -19.41
CA HIS A 245 -11.57 20.85 -19.04
C HIS A 245 -10.88 21.85 -18.10
N GLU A 246 -11.13 23.15 -18.23
CA GLU A 246 -10.44 24.16 -17.40
C GLU A 246 -10.94 24.21 -15.96
N LYS A 247 -12.19 23.77 -15.70
CA LYS A 247 -12.75 23.65 -14.34
C LYS A 247 -12.33 22.34 -13.64
N LEU A 248 -11.80 21.36 -14.37
CA LEU A 248 -11.48 20.03 -13.83
C LEU A 248 -10.14 20.00 -13.09
N PHE A 249 -9.14 20.73 -13.58
CA PHE A 249 -7.83 20.85 -12.96
C PHE A 249 -7.68 22.23 -12.32
N SER A 250 -7.90 22.32 -11.01
CA SER A 250 -7.48 23.49 -10.27
C SER A 250 -5.95 23.62 -10.34
N PRO A 251 -5.37 24.82 -10.14
CA PRO A 251 -3.92 25.01 -10.14
C PRO A 251 -3.19 24.03 -9.21
N GLU A 252 -3.79 23.70 -8.06
CA GLU A 252 -3.24 22.72 -7.13
C GLU A 252 -3.17 21.29 -7.68
N ILE A 253 -4.22 20.86 -8.40
CA ILE A 253 -4.24 19.52 -9.00
C ILE A 253 -3.22 19.49 -10.14
N LEU A 254 -3.14 20.55 -10.96
CA LEU A 254 -2.15 20.65 -12.03
C LEU A 254 -0.72 20.56 -11.50
N CYS A 255 -0.39 21.28 -10.42
CA CYS A 255 0.92 21.16 -9.77
C CYS A 255 1.20 19.71 -9.34
N SER A 256 0.18 19.02 -8.82
CA SER A 256 0.32 17.60 -8.44
C SER A 256 0.62 16.69 -9.64
N TYR A 257 0.09 16.98 -10.84
CA TYR A 257 0.43 16.24 -12.07
C TYR A 257 1.81 16.59 -12.62
N ILE A 258 2.28 17.83 -12.45
CA ILE A 258 3.66 18.20 -12.81
C ILE A 258 4.65 17.41 -11.95
N ASP A 259 4.44 17.43 -10.62
CA ASP A 259 5.25 16.66 -9.68
C ASP A 259 5.15 15.15 -9.93
N LEU A 260 3.96 14.66 -10.30
CA LEU A 260 3.76 13.27 -10.71
C LEU A 260 4.68 12.92 -11.88
N VAL A 261 4.65 13.69 -12.97
CA VAL A 261 5.45 13.38 -14.16
C VAL A 261 6.93 13.36 -13.81
N HIS A 262 7.40 14.33 -13.03
CA HIS A 262 8.79 14.39 -12.61
C HIS A 262 9.20 13.18 -11.76
N TYR A 263 8.48 12.90 -10.67
CA TYR A 263 8.88 11.83 -9.73
C TYR A 263 8.54 10.43 -10.20
N ALA A 264 7.45 10.24 -10.94
CA ALA A 264 7.10 8.93 -11.46
C ALA A 264 8.10 8.49 -12.54
N MET A 265 8.56 9.41 -13.41
CA MET A 265 9.59 9.09 -14.40
C MET A 265 10.90 8.64 -13.74
N GLU A 266 11.34 9.33 -12.69
CA GLU A 266 12.51 8.88 -11.91
C GLU A 266 12.26 7.56 -11.18
N ALA A 267 11.08 7.37 -10.57
CA ALA A 267 10.76 6.13 -9.86
C ALA A 267 10.68 4.91 -10.80
N LEU A 268 10.31 5.10 -12.07
CA LEU A 268 10.26 4.05 -13.09
C LEU A 268 11.65 3.50 -13.45
N ASP A 269 12.73 4.21 -13.11
CA ASP A 269 14.10 3.71 -13.29
C ASP A 269 14.38 2.45 -12.44
N ILE A 270 13.53 2.10 -11.48
CA ILE A 270 13.58 0.80 -10.76
C ILE A 270 13.55 -0.41 -11.73
N TYR A 271 12.94 -0.25 -12.90
CA TYR A 271 12.89 -1.30 -13.92
C TYR A 271 14.19 -1.47 -14.69
N THR A 272 15.07 -0.47 -14.67
CA THR A 272 16.39 -0.53 -15.31
C THR A 272 17.39 -1.37 -14.51
N ILE A 273 17.17 -1.54 -13.21
CA ILE A 273 18.04 -2.30 -12.30
C ILE A 273 17.97 -3.79 -12.63
N ASN A 274 19.06 -4.39 -13.13
CA ASN A 274 19.05 -5.82 -13.42
C ASN A 274 19.21 -6.65 -12.14
N VAL A 275 18.22 -7.48 -11.82
CA VAL A 275 18.25 -8.36 -10.63
C VAL A 275 18.91 -9.72 -10.94
N ASN A 276 19.20 -10.01 -12.23
CA ASN A 276 19.73 -11.31 -12.65
C ASN A 276 21.02 -11.18 -13.49
N PRO A 277 22.21 -11.46 -12.92
CA PRO A 277 23.48 -11.31 -13.63
C PRO A 277 23.77 -12.40 -14.69
N ASN A 278 23.06 -13.53 -14.67
CA ASN A 278 23.28 -14.64 -15.62
C ASN A 278 22.67 -14.43 -17.03
N GLN A 279 21.94 -13.34 -17.25
CA GLN A 279 21.54 -12.92 -18.59
C GLN A 279 22.46 -11.79 -19.05
N GLN A 280 23.70 -12.14 -19.40
CA GLN A 280 24.58 -11.23 -20.15
C GLN A 280 23.90 -10.89 -21.48
N ARG A 281 23.58 -9.60 -21.64
CA ARG A 281 23.00 -9.04 -22.87
C ARG A 281 24.05 -9.06 -23.97
N THR A 282 23.83 -9.84 -25.01
CA THR A 282 24.39 -9.56 -26.33
C THR A 282 23.56 -8.44 -26.97
N SER A 283 24.25 -7.46 -27.57
CA SER A 283 23.72 -6.29 -28.31
C SER A 283 23.50 -5.03 -27.47
N GLY A 284 24.25 -3.96 -27.79
CA GLY A 284 24.27 -2.64 -27.15
C GLY A 284 23.02 -1.78 -27.36
N LEU A 285 21.84 -2.39 -27.46
CA LEU A 285 20.56 -1.70 -27.37
C LEU A 285 19.95 -2.02 -26.01
N ILE A 286 19.59 -1.00 -25.23
CA ILE A 286 18.85 -1.17 -23.98
C ILE A 286 17.45 -1.68 -24.35
N SER A 287 17.30 -2.98 -24.56
CA SER A 287 16.00 -3.61 -24.69
C SER A 287 15.30 -3.51 -23.33
N ARG A 288 14.33 -2.59 -23.24
CA ARG A 288 13.49 -2.41 -22.05
C ARG A 288 12.78 -3.71 -21.72
N SER A 289 12.64 -4.00 -20.43
CA SER A 289 11.93 -5.22 -20.02
C SER A 289 10.45 -5.13 -20.46
N LYS A 290 9.82 -6.28 -20.76
CA LYS A 290 8.39 -6.32 -21.12
C LYS A 290 7.53 -5.63 -20.04
N GLU A 291 7.87 -5.86 -18.77
CA GLU A 291 7.19 -5.25 -17.63
C GLU A 291 7.32 -3.72 -17.62
N GLU A 292 8.51 -3.18 -17.87
CA GLU A 292 8.76 -1.74 -17.97
C GLU A 292 7.90 -1.12 -19.07
N LYS A 293 7.85 -1.75 -20.25
CA LYS A 293 7.06 -1.27 -21.38
C LYS A 293 5.58 -1.19 -21.04
N GLU A 294 5.02 -2.23 -20.43
CA GLU A 294 3.62 -2.25 -19.99
C GLU A 294 3.32 -1.12 -19.01
N VAL A 295 4.19 -0.88 -18.03
CA VAL A 295 3.96 0.19 -17.04
C VAL A 295 4.09 1.58 -17.66
N LEU A 296 5.03 1.78 -18.59
CA LEU A 296 5.16 3.02 -19.34
C LEU A 296 3.94 3.30 -20.23
N GLU A 297 3.35 2.27 -20.86
CA GLU A 297 2.10 2.41 -21.62
C GLU A 297 0.92 2.77 -20.72
N HIS A 298 0.86 2.24 -19.50
CA HIS A 298 -0.15 2.66 -18.53
C HIS A 298 0.05 4.11 -18.11
N PHE A 299 1.31 4.53 -17.89
CA PHE A 299 1.66 5.87 -17.46
C PHE A 299 1.43 6.92 -18.54
N SER A 300 1.73 6.60 -19.81
CA SER A 300 1.49 7.51 -20.94
C SER A 300 0.01 7.74 -21.24
N GLY A 301 -0.86 6.83 -20.80
CA GLY A 301 -2.31 6.96 -20.92
C GLY A 301 -2.98 7.74 -19.77
N ILE A 302 -2.22 8.25 -18.80
CA ILE A 302 -2.68 9.13 -17.71
C ILE A 302 -2.65 10.58 -18.19
#